data_AF-A0A382MHI4-F1
#
_entry.id   AF-A0A382MHI4-F1
#
_cell.length_a   1.000
_cell.length_b   1.000
_cell.length_c   1.000
_cell.angle_alpha   90.00
_cell.angle_beta   90.00
_cell.angle_gamma   90.00
#
_symmetry.space_group_name_H-M   'P 1'
#
loop_
_entity.id
_entity.type
_entity.pdbx_description
1 polymer ?
#
loop_
_entity_poly.entity_id
_entity_poly.type
_entity_poly.pdbx_seq_one_letter_code
_entity_poly.pdbx_strand_id
1 'polypeptide(L)' 'MAQTEIEERFDNSFTEKFGFPKGRAANKVVESLRESHIAFIKEAPFMVMATSDSSGKCDASPKGGLPGF' A
#
# COMPACT_ATOMS: atom_id res chain seq x y z
N MET A 1 13.95 -10.60 2.03
CA MET A 1 14.97 -9.74 2.64
C MET A 1 15.60 -10.47 3.80
N ALA A 2 16.93 -10.42 3.88
CA ALA A 2 17.67 -10.83 5.08
C ALA A 2 17.38 -9.85 6.24
N GLN A 3 17.66 -10.24 7.49
CA GLN A 3 17.38 -9.40 8.65
C GLN A 3 18.08 -8.03 8.57
N THR A 4 19.36 -8.01 8.17
CA THR A 4 20.14 -6.78 8.00
C THR A 4 19.54 -5.83 6.96
N GLU A 5 19.05 -6.36 5.84
CA GLU A 5 18.37 -5.55 4.81
C GLU A 5 17.06 -4.93 5.31
N ILE A 6 16.35 -5.63 6.21
CA ILE A 6 15.12 -5.11 6.82
C ILE A 6 15.46 -3.95 7.77
N GLU A 7 16.52 -4.10 8.55
CA GLU A 7 16.96 -3.07 9.49
C GLU A 7 17.36 -1.80 8.75
N GLU A 8 18.20 -1.90 7.71
CA GLU A 8 18.60 -0.74 6.90
C GLU A 8 17.42 -0.05 6.18
N ARG A 9 16.52 -0.82 5.58
CA ARG A 9 15.43 -0.28 4.76
C ARG A 9 14.31 0.38 5.56
N PHE A 10 14.05 -0.12 6.78
CA PHE A 10 12.92 0.32 7.59
C PHE A 10 13.33 1.15 8.80
N ASP A 11 14.59 1.60 8.89
CA ASP A 11 15.05 2.44 10.00
C ASP A 11 14.36 3.82 10.01
N ASN A 12 13.44 4.03 10.96
CA ASN A 12 12.72 5.28 11.18
C ASN A 12 12.11 5.33 12.59
N SER A 13 11.45 6.45 12.91
CA SER A 13 10.82 6.69 14.22
C SER A 13 9.76 5.66 14.62
N PHE A 14 9.15 4.94 13.67
CA PHE A 14 8.23 3.86 13.98
C PHE A 14 8.96 2.59 14.40
N THR A 15 10.04 2.19 13.72
CA THR A 15 10.81 0.99 14.09
C THR A 15 11.58 1.18 15.38
N GLU A 16 12.03 2.40 15.68
CA GLU A 16 12.59 2.75 17.00
C GLU A 16 11.57 2.50 18.13
N LYS A 17 10.30 2.85 17.90
CA LYS A 17 9.24 2.76 18.90
C LYS A 17 8.59 1.38 18.99
N PHE A 18 8.50 0.66 17.88
CA PHE A 18 7.69 -0.56 17.76
C PHE A 18 8.47 -1.80 17.32
N GLY A 19 9.76 -1.65 16.99
CA GLY A 19 10.63 -2.70 16.46
C GLY A 19 10.51 -2.89 14.95
N PHE A 20 11.46 -3.65 14.39
CA PHE A 20 11.52 -3.93 12.96
C PHE A 20 10.44 -4.92 12.50
N PRO A 21 9.91 -4.77 11.27
CA PRO A 21 8.91 -5.69 10.74
C PRO A 21 9.48 -7.10 10.52
N LYS A 22 8.66 -8.13 10.73
CA LYS A 22 9.03 -9.51 10.40
C LYS A 22 9.12 -9.71 8.88
N GLY A 23 9.86 -10.73 8.45
CA GLY A 23 10.15 -10.99 7.03
C GLY A 23 8.95 -10.90 6.07
N ARG A 24 7.79 -11.47 6.41
CA ARG A 24 6.59 -11.38 5.53
C ARG A 24 6.06 -9.95 5.39
N ALA A 25 6.08 -9.17 6.47
CA ALA A 25 5.61 -7.78 6.47
C ALA A 25 6.60 -6.87 5.72
N ALA A 26 7.90 -7.13 5.84
CA ALA A 26 8.91 -6.42 5.07
C ALA A 26 8.80 -6.77 3.57
N ASN A 27 8.71 -8.06 3.23
CA ASN A 27 8.74 -8.55 1.84
C ASN A 27 7.55 -8.10 0.98
N LYS A 28 6.41 -7.73 1.59
CA LYS A 28 5.25 -7.21 0.84
C LYS A 28 5.42 -5.77 0.36
N VAL A 29 6.39 -5.02 0.90
CA VAL A 29 6.65 -3.63 0.51
C VAL A 29 7.57 -3.62 -0.71
N VAL A 30 7.05 -3.14 -1.83
CA VAL A 30 7.73 -3.12 -3.13
C VAL A 30 7.71 -1.70 -3.71
N GLU A 31 8.73 -1.34 -4.48
CA GLU A 31 8.88 0.00 -5.07
C GLU A 31 8.10 0.16 -6.37
N SER A 32 7.76 -0.95 -7.02
CA SER A 32 7.05 -0.97 -8.29
C SER A 32 6.00 -2.08 -8.32
N LEU A 33 5.00 -1.90 -9.18
CA LEU A 33 4.00 -2.94 -9.42
C LEU A 33 4.66 -4.14 -10.11
N ARG A 34 4.51 -5.32 -9.50
CA ARG A 34 4.88 -6.59 -10.12
C ARG A 34 3.84 -6.98 -11.15
N GLU A 35 4.20 -7.90 -12.04
CA GLU A 35 3.28 -8.44 -13.05
C GLU A 35 1.98 -8.95 -12.45
N SER A 36 2.04 -9.64 -11.29
CA SER A 36 0.85 -10.12 -10.58
C SER A 36 -0.07 -8.98 -10.11
N HIS A 37 0.48 -7.84 -9.69
CA HIS A 37 -0.30 -6.68 -9.29
C HIS A 37 -1.00 -6.06 -10.51
N ILE A 38 -0.25 -5.91 -11.61
CA ILE A 38 -0.78 -5.37 -12.87
C ILE A 38 -1.89 -6.26 -13.41
N ALA A 39 -1.69 -7.58 -13.41
CA ALA A 39 -2.69 -8.55 -13.86
C ALA A 39 -3.97 -8.44 -13.02
N PHE A 40 -3.85 -8.37 -11.69
CA PHE A 40 -5.00 -8.20 -10.80
C PHE A 40 -5.76 -6.89 -11.07
N ILE A 41 -5.03 -5.77 -11.25
CA ILE A 41 -5.65 -4.46 -11.52
C ILE A 41 -6.39 -4.46 -12.86
N LYS A 42 -5.88 -5.15 -13.88
CA LYS A 42 -6.53 -5.23 -15.21
C LYS A 42 -7.91 -5.91 -15.16
N GLU A 43 -8.13 -6.82 -14.22
CA GLU A 43 -9.42 -7.50 -14.03
C GLU A 43 -10.41 -6.70 -13.19
N ALA A 44 -9.99 -5.58 -12.59
CA ALA A 44 -10.84 -4.78 -11.71
C ALA A 44 -11.71 -3.79 -12.52
N PRO A 45 -13.05 -3.87 -12.45
CA PRO A 45 -13.94 -2.95 -13.17
C PRO A 45 -13.94 -1.52 -12.60
N PHE A 46 -13.60 -1.37 -11.32
CA PHE A 46 -13.47 -0.09 -10.62
C PHE A 46 -12.50 -0.24 -9.43
N MET A 47 -12.13 0.87 -8.80
CA MET A 47 -11.38 0.90 -7.54
C MET A 47 -12.10 1.76 -6.50
N VAL A 48 -11.93 1.45 -5.21
CA VAL A 48 -12.37 2.34 -4.12
C VAL A 48 -11.18 3.16 -3.66
N MET A 49 -11.29 4.49 -3.73
CA MET A 49 -10.23 5.41 -3.35
C MET A 49 -10.64 6.19 -2.10
N ALA A 50 -9.81 6.12 -1.06
CA ALA A 50 -9.95 6.91 0.14
C ALA A 50 -9.11 8.19 0.05
N THR A 51 -9.73 9.34 0.32
CA THR A 51 -9.05 10.66 0.34
C THR A 51 -9.53 11.47 1.55
N SER A 52 -8.78 12.50 1.91
CA SER A 52 -9.19 13.46 2.94
C SER A 52 -9.15 14.88 2.38
N ASP A 53 -10.11 15.72 2.79
CA ASP A 53 -10.03 17.15 2.54
C ASP A 53 -8.95 17.82 3.42
N SER A 54 -8.76 19.13 3.26
CA SER A 54 -7.80 19.93 4.03
C SER A 54 -8.10 19.99 5.53
N SER A 55 -9.32 19.67 5.94
CA SER A 55 -9.73 19.59 7.35
C SER A 55 -9.57 18.18 7.92
N GLY A 56 -9.07 17.23 7.11
CA GLY A 56 -8.89 15.84 7.50
C GLY A 56 -10.18 15.01 7.46
N LYS A 57 -11.26 15.52 6.86
CA LYS A 57 -12.48 14.74 6.70
C LYS A 57 -12.28 13.70 5.60
N CYS A 58 -12.34 12.43 5.97
CA CYS A 58 -12.14 11.31 5.04
C CYS A 58 -13.43 10.92 4.31
N ASP A 59 -13.29 10.54 3.04
CA ASP A 59 -14.31 9.86 2.25
C ASP A 59 -13.67 8.74 1.41
N ALA A 60 -14.44 7.69 1.11
CA ALA A 60 -14.03 6.60 0.24
C ALA A 60 -15.11 6.36 -0.82
N SER A 61 -14.78 6.60 -2.08
CA SER A 61 -15.72 6.47 -3.19
C SER A 61 -15.19 5.57 -4.31
N PRO A 62 -16.08 4.86 -5.02
CA PRO A 62 -15.71 4.09 -6.21
C PRO A 62 -15.27 5.05 -7.33
N LYS A 63 -14.30 4.61 -8.14
CA LYS A 63 -13.73 5.29 -9.30
C LYS A 63 -13.54 4.28 -10.43
N GLY A 64 -13.96 4.65 -11.64
CA GLY A 64 -14.01 3.74 -12.79
C GLY A 64 -15.33 2.96 -12.83
N GLY A 65 -15.54 2.21 -13.90
CA GLY A 65 -16.81 1.55 -14.20
C GLY A 65 -17.68 2.34 -15.19
N LEU A 66 -18.90 1.84 -15.44
CA LEU A 66 -19.86 2.47 -16.35
C LEU A 66 -20.65 3.54 -15.60
N PRO A 67 -21.17 4.61 -16.25
CA PRO A 67 -22.01 5.59 -15.58
C PRO A 67 -23.13 4.91 -14.77
N GLY A 68 -23.16 5.15 -13.45
CA GLY A 68 -24.07 4.48 -12.52
C GLY A 68 -23.39 3.50 -11.55
N PHE A 69 -22.14 3.09 -11.82
CA PHE A 69 -21.23 2.37 -10.92
C PHE A 69 -19.76 2.70 -11.22
#